data_AF-A0AAW9MSW5-F1
#
_entry.id   AF-A0AAW9MSW5-F1
#
_cell.length_a   1.000
_cell.length_b   1.000
_cell.length_c   1.000
_cell.angle_alpha   90.00
_cell.angle_beta   90.00
_cell.angle_gamma   90.00
#
_symmetry.space_group_name_H-M   'P 1'
#
loop_
_entity.id
_entity.type
_entity.pdbx_description
1 polymer ?
#
loop_
_entity_poly.entity_id
_entity_poly.type
_entity_poly.pdbx_seq_one_letter_code
_entity_poly.pdbx_strand_id
1 'polypeptide(L)'
;MLEKIRNDVREALVELLDISNLKKNDIFVLGGSTSEVLGFHIGKHSSEEVGEVIIDEIYNILSKRGIFLAVQGCEHINRALTVPREILNFYDLEEVSVVPSLHAGGSLSMNYYKILEDPILVEHIVAKAGMDIGDTFYRYAC
;
A
#
# COMPACT_ATOMS: atom_id res chain seq x y z
N MET A 1 17.08 6.88 10.88
CA MET A 1 15.90 6.01 11.11
C MET A 1 15.14 5.80 9.80
N LEU A 2 14.61 6.86 9.18
CA LEU A 2 13.88 6.76 7.91
C LEU A 2 14.68 6.11 6.78
N GLU A 3 15.96 6.45 6.63
CA GLU A 3 16.84 5.78 5.66
C GLU A 3 17.02 4.28 5.93
N LYS A 4 16.96 3.87 7.21
CA LYS A 4 16.97 2.44 7.54
C LYS A 4 15.65 1.80 7.09
N ILE A 5 14.51 2.42 7.40
CA ILE A 5 13.18 1.94 6.96
C ILE A 5 13.12 1.82 5.44
N ARG A 6 13.61 2.84 4.71
CA ARG A 6 13.72 2.82 3.26
C ARG A 6 14.52 1.62 2.75
N ASN A 7 15.69 1.38 3.32
CA ASN A 7 16.55 0.27 2.93
C ASN A 7 15.94 -1.09 3.27
N ASP A 8 15.40 -1.26 4.48
CA ASP A 8 14.76 -2.50 4.91
C ASP A 8 13.56 -2.85 3.98
N VAL A 9 12.73 -1.84 3.65
CA VAL A 9 11.58 -2.00 2.74
C VAL A 9 12.04 -2.33 1.32
N ARG A 10 13.08 -1.66 0.83
CA ARG A 10 13.66 -1.95 -0.49
C ARG A 10 14.16 -3.39 -0.57
N GLU A 11 14.94 -3.83 0.42
CA GLU A 11 15.50 -5.18 0.46
C GLU A 11 14.38 -6.23 0.47
N ALA A 12 13.43 -6.10 1.40
CA ALA A 12 12.29 -7.01 1.51
C ALA A 12 11.44 -7.04 0.23
N LEU A 13 11.20 -5.88 -0.39
CA LEU A 13 10.41 -5.80 -1.62
C LEU A 13 11.13 -6.48 -2.78
N VAL A 14 12.42 -6.21 -2.96
CA VAL A 14 13.20 -6.81 -4.06
C VAL A 14 13.24 -8.33 -3.92
N GLU A 15 13.51 -8.85 -2.73
CA GLU A 15 13.49 -10.30 -2.47
C GLU A 15 12.13 -10.93 -2.78
N LEU A 16 11.04 -10.30 -2.36
CA LEU A 16 9.68 -10.77 -2.65
C LEU A 16 9.36 -10.72 -4.15
N LEU A 17 9.79 -9.66 -4.85
CA LEU A 17 9.58 -9.53 -6.29
C LEU A 17 10.32 -10.60 -7.09
N ASP A 18 11.49 -11.03 -6.63
CA ASP A 18 12.28 -12.06 -7.32
C ASP A 18 11.64 -13.45 -7.23
N ILE A 19 10.86 -13.73 -6.18
CA ILE A 19 10.16 -15.01 -6.00
C ILE A 19 8.69 -15.00 -6.43
N SER A 20 8.04 -13.83 -6.50
CA SER A 20 6.59 -13.71 -6.78
C SER A 20 6.21 -13.88 -8.26
N ASN A 21 7.19 -13.86 -9.17
CA ASN A 21 6.98 -13.97 -10.62
C ASN A 21 5.97 -12.95 -11.19
N LEU A 22 5.80 -11.80 -10.53
CA LEU A 22 4.92 -10.72 -11.00
C LEU A 22 5.34 -10.21 -12.38
N LYS A 23 4.35 -9.88 -13.19
CA LYS A 23 4.51 -9.34 -14.54
C LYS A 23 3.95 -7.94 -14.63
N LYS A 24 4.27 -7.27 -15.73
CA LYS A 24 3.64 -6.00 -16.08
C LYS A 24 2.12 -6.13 -16.02
N ASN A 25 1.46 -5.13 -15.44
CA ASN A 25 0.04 -5.02 -15.14
C ASN A 25 -0.48 -5.97 -14.06
N ASP A 26 0.35 -6.80 -13.40
CA ASP A 26 -0.08 -7.49 -12.18
C ASP A 26 -0.29 -6.50 -11.03
N ILE A 27 -1.07 -6.89 -10.02
CA ILE A 27 -1.32 -6.11 -8.82
C ILE A 27 -0.45 -6.64 -7.68
N PHE A 28 0.20 -5.71 -6.97
CA PHE A 28 0.88 -5.92 -5.70
C PHE A 28 0.11 -5.20 -4.60
N VAL A 29 -0.28 -5.91 -3.54
CA VAL A 29 -0.99 -5.30 -2.40
C VAL A 29 -0.01 -4.95 -1.28
N LEU A 30 -0.03 -3.70 -0.84
CA LEU A 30 0.63 -3.24 0.37
C LEU A 30 -0.41 -2.98 1.45
N GLY A 31 -0.13 -3.46 2.65
CA GLY A 31 -0.84 -3.11 3.87
C GLY A 31 0.16 -2.93 4.97
N GLY A 32 -0.19 -2.13 5.96
CA GLY A 32 0.69 -1.96 7.10
C GLY A 32 0.25 -0.88 8.06
N SER A 33 0.96 -0.86 9.17
CA SER A 33 0.80 0.12 10.24
C SER A 33 2.12 0.82 10.52
N THR A 34 2.16 2.13 10.28
CA THR A 34 3.35 2.94 10.56
C THR A 34 3.63 3.11 12.05
N SER A 35 2.63 2.92 12.92
CA SER A 35 2.87 2.89 14.37
C SER A 35 3.62 1.62 14.80
N GLU A 36 3.35 0.48 14.15
CA GLU A 36 4.07 -0.78 14.40
C GLU A 36 5.52 -0.70 13.92
N VAL A 37 5.77 -0.07 12.75
CA VAL A 37 7.13 0.17 12.22
C VAL A 37 8.03 0.91 13.21
N LEU A 38 7.44 1.83 14.00
CA LEU A 38 8.18 2.62 14.98
C LEU A 38 8.35 1.92 16.34
N GLY A 39 7.78 0.72 16.53
CA GLY A 39 7.97 -0.09 17.74
C GLY A 39 7.35 0.50 19.02
N PHE A 40 6.35 1.38 18.91
CA PHE A 40 5.75 2.02 20.08
C PHE A 40 4.52 1.25 20.59
N HIS A 41 4.61 0.74 21.83
CA HIS A 41 3.44 0.37 22.65
C HIS A 41 2.77 1.58 23.34
N ILE A 42 3.15 2.83 23.03
CA ILE A 42 2.49 4.03 23.57
C ILE A 42 2.34 5.09 22.47
N GLY A 43 1.10 5.36 22.06
CA GLY A 43 0.69 6.66 21.50
C GLY A 43 0.10 6.68 20.08
N LYS A 44 -1.13 6.16 19.91
CA LYS A 44 -2.27 6.66 19.08
C LYS A 44 -2.07 7.40 17.73
N HIS A 45 -0.90 7.38 17.09
CA HIS A 45 -0.62 8.25 15.93
C HIS A 45 0.11 7.49 14.83
N SER A 46 -0.55 7.35 13.67
CA SER A 46 0.12 7.01 12.42
C SER A 46 1.14 8.08 12.07
N SER A 47 2.30 7.66 11.55
CA SER A 47 3.34 8.60 11.10
C SER A 47 3.20 8.83 9.60
N GLU A 48 2.93 10.09 9.23
CA GLU A 48 2.88 10.53 7.84
C GLU A 48 4.24 10.38 7.16
N GLU A 49 5.32 10.82 7.82
CA GLU A 49 6.69 10.77 7.30
C GLU A 49 7.18 9.34 7.05
N VAL A 50 6.89 8.40 7.97
CA VAL A 50 7.19 6.98 7.75
C VAL A 50 6.37 6.44 6.58
N GLY A 51 5.10 6.82 6.50
CA GLY A 51 4.23 6.37 5.43
C GLY A 51 4.68 6.86 4.06
N GLU A 52 5.14 8.10 3.97
CA GLU A 52 5.69 8.71 2.75
C GLU A 52 6.91 7.94 2.27
N VAL A 53 7.88 7.69 3.16
CA VAL A 53 9.10 6.94 2.82
C VAL A 53 8.80 5.54 2.31
N ILE A 54 7.86 4.82 2.94
CA ILE A 54 7.46 3.47 2.53
C ILE A 54 6.77 3.51 1.16
N ILE A 55 5.79 4.41 0.98
CA ILE A 55 5.03 4.53 -0.27
C ILE A 55 5.94 4.93 -1.42
N ASP A 56 6.77 5.95 -1.25
CA ASP A 56 7.67 6.43 -2.29
C ASP A 56 8.61 5.33 -2.75
N GLU A 57 9.21 4.59 -1.81
CA GLU A 57 10.17 3.54 -2.16
C GLU A 57 9.49 2.39 -2.92
N ILE A 58 8.35 1.89 -2.40
CA ILE A 58 7.61 0.79 -3.02
C ILE A 58 7.07 1.20 -4.40
N TYR A 59 6.43 2.37 -4.49
CA TYR A 59 5.86 2.87 -5.73
C TYR A 59 6.94 3.08 -6.81
N ASN A 60 8.09 3.64 -6.44
CA ASN A 60 9.20 3.84 -7.38
C ASN A 60 9.78 2.52 -7.93
N ILE A 61 9.78 1.45 -7.15
CA ILE A 61 10.27 0.14 -7.59
C ILE A 61 9.24 -0.57 -8.48
N LEU A 62 7.96 -0.56 -8.07
CA LEU A 62 6.89 -1.24 -8.80
C LEU A 62 6.56 -0.56 -10.12
N SER A 63 6.48 0.77 -10.16
CA SER A 63 6.18 1.55 -11.37
C SER A 63 7.20 1.30 -12.49
N LYS A 64 8.50 1.19 -12.15
CA LYS A 64 9.57 0.83 -13.11
C LYS A 64 9.39 -0.55 -13.74
N ARG A 65 8.70 -1.47 -13.05
CA ARG A 65 8.36 -2.82 -13.53
C ARG A 65 6.97 -2.85 -14.19
N GLY A 66 6.24 -1.74 -14.16
CA GLY A 66 4.87 -1.63 -14.64
C GLY A 66 3.88 -2.49 -13.84
N ILE A 67 4.14 -2.69 -12.55
CA ILE A 67 3.26 -3.41 -11.62
C ILE A 67 2.38 -2.39 -10.90
N PHE A 68 1.09 -2.67 -10.79
CA PHE A 68 0.16 -1.82 -10.04
C PHE A 68 0.35 -2.01 -8.54
N LEU A 69 0.43 -0.89 -7.82
CA LEU A 69 0.39 -0.89 -6.36
C LEU A 69 -1.05 -0.66 -5.91
N ALA A 70 -1.54 -1.50 -5.01
CA ALA A 70 -2.77 -1.31 -4.28
C ALA A 70 -2.47 -1.18 -2.79
N VAL A 71 -2.90 -0.08 -2.17
CA VAL A 71 -2.61 0.18 -0.75
C VAL A 71 -3.86 0.04 0.08
N GLN A 72 -3.87 -0.95 0.97
CA GLN A 72 -4.97 -1.25 1.87
C GLN A 72 -5.11 -0.15 2.93
N GLY A 73 -6.32 0.39 3.07
CA GLY A 73 -6.69 1.27 4.17
C GLY A 73 -6.88 0.53 5.50
N CYS A 74 -7.01 1.29 6.59
CA CYS A 74 -7.38 0.70 7.88
C CYS A 74 -8.87 0.34 7.98
N GLU A 75 -9.25 -0.29 9.10
CA GLU A 75 -10.62 -0.75 9.39
C GLU A 75 -11.69 0.34 9.32
N HIS A 76 -11.32 1.60 9.53
CA HIS A 76 -12.25 2.74 9.50
C HIS A 76 -12.84 3.03 8.11
N ILE A 77 -12.21 2.54 7.04
CA ILE A 77 -12.70 2.70 5.66
C ILE A 77 -13.02 1.35 5.02
N ASN A 78 -13.46 0.38 5.84
CA ASN A 78 -13.72 -1.01 5.42
C ASN A 78 -12.53 -1.65 4.70
N ARG A 79 -11.30 -1.17 4.99
CA ARG A 79 -10.06 -1.62 4.34
C ARG A 79 -10.06 -1.48 2.82
N ALA A 80 -10.83 -0.53 2.28
CA ALA A 80 -10.79 -0.19 0.87
C ALA A 80 -9.36 0.12 0.41
N LEU A 81 -9.05 -0.22 -0.84
CA LEU A 81 -7.70 -0.14 -1.38
C LEU A 81 -7.56 1.08 -2.29
N THR A 82 -6.56 1.91 -2.02
CA THR A 82 -6.18 3.01 -2.89
C THR A 82 -5.39 2.48 -4.09
N VAL A 83 -5.82 2.84 -5.30
CA VAL A 83 -5.22 2.45 -6.58
C VAL A 83 -5.31 3.60 -7.59
N PRO A 84 -4.47 3.63 -8.64
CA PRO A 84 -4.65 4.58 -9.74
C PRO A 84 -5.84 4.17 -10.61
N ARG A 85 -6.65 5.13 -11.09
CA ARG A 85 -7.83 4.84 -11.93
C ARG A 85 -7.49 4.04 -13.19
N GLU A 86 -6.28 4.19 -13.73
CA GLU A 86 -5.82 3.47 -14.92
C GLU A 86 -5.85 1.94 -14.78
N ILE A 87 -5.88 1.41 -13.55
CA ILE A 87 -6.00 -0.02 -13.26
C ILE A 87 -7.31 -0.61 -13.80
N LEU A 88 -8.37 0.20 -13.90
CA LEU A 88 -9.68 -0.21 -14.41
C LEU A 88 -9.66 -0.58 -15.90
N ASN A 89 -8.59 -0.23 -16.62
CA ASN A 89 -8.39 -0.70 -18.00
C ASN A 89 -7.99 -2.18 -18.08
N PHE A 90 -7.55 -2.76 -16.97
CA PHE A 90 -7.01 -4.11 -16.89
C PHE A 90 -7.83 -5.04 -15.97
N TYR A 91 -8.53 -4.46 -14.99
CA TYR A 91 -9.29 -5.19 -13.99
C TYR A 91 -10.68 -4.59 -13.83
N ASP A 92 -11.67 -5.46 -13.68
CA ASP A 92 -13.04 -5.08 -13.31
C ASP A 92 -13.12 -4.94 -11.79
N LEU A 93 -13.01 -3.72 -11.30
CA LEU A 93 -13.00 -3.40 -9.87
C LEU A 93 -14.14 -2.44 -9.52
N GLU A 94 -14.74 -2.64 -8.35
CA GLU A 94 -15.82 -1.78 -7.85
C GLU A 94 -15.25 -0.57 -7.11
N GLU A 95 -15.43 0.62 -7.71
CA GLU A 95 -15.05 1.90 -7.11
C GLU A 95 -15.99 2.25 -5.95
N VAL A 96 -15.42 2.66 -4.82
CA VAL A 96 -16.14 3.11 -3.62
C VAL A 96 -15.83 4.56 -3.30
N SER A 97 -16.81 5.28 -2.77
CA SER A 97 -16.68 6.70 -2.45
C SER A 97 -16.15 6.91 -1.03
N VAL A 98 -14.83 6.95 -0.88
CA VAL A 98 -14.15 7.30 0.37
C VAL A 98 -12.81 7.98 0.06
N VAL A 99 -12.39 8.93 0.89
CA VAL A 99 -11.08 9.58 0.79
C VAL A 99 -10.28 9.23 2.06
N PRO A 100 -9.11 8.58 1.94
CA PRO A 100 -8.33 8.18 3.09
C PRO A 100 -7.69 9.40 3.76
N SER A 101 -7.58 9.31 5.07
CA SER A 101 -6.94 10.29 5.93
C SER A 101 -6.10 9.59 6.98
N LEU A 102 -5.24 10.35 7.66
CA LEU A 102 -4.41 9.81 8.75
C LEU A 102 -5.24 9.14 9.85
N HIS A 103 -6.42 9.67 10.17
CA HIS A 103 -7.31 9.15 11.21
C HIS A 103 -8.29 8.07 10.72
N ALA A 104 -8.58 8.03 9.42
CA ALA A 104 -9.48 7.07 8.80
C ALA A 104 -8.93 6.71 7.40
N GLY A 105 -8.19 5.60 7.31
CA GLY A 105 -7.45 5.17 6.13
C GLY A 105 -6.01 4.78 6.46
N GLY A 106 -5.37 5.51 7.37
CA GLY A 106 -3.98 5.28 7.77
C GLY A 106 -2.98 5.97 6.85
N SER A 107 -1.73 6.13 7.30
CA SER A 107 -0.76 6.97 6.59
C SER A 107 -0.31 6.40 5.24
N LEU A 108 -0.26 5.08 5.07
CA LEU A 108 0.12 4.46 3.79
C LEU A 108 -0.90 4.78 2.69
N SER A 109 -2.18 4.45 2.90
CA SER A 109 -3.24 4.70 1.93
C SER A 109 -3.40 6.19 1.64
N MET A 110 -3.34 7.05 2.68
CA MET A 110 -3.39 8.50 2.51
C MET A 110 -2.22 9.03 1.68
N ASN A 111 -0.97 8.64 1.97
CA ASN A 111 0.19 9.11 1.22
C ASN A 111 0.16 8.62 -0.22
N TYR A 112 -0.28 7.38 -0.47
CA TYR A 112 -0.43 6.89 -1.83
C TYR A 112 -1.50 7.67 -2.60
N TYR A 113 -2.64 7.95 -1.97
CA TYR A 113 -3.70 8.76 -2.54
C TYR A 113 -3.20 10.14 -2.97
N LYS A 114 -2.35 10.78 -2.16
CA LYS A 114 -1.80 12.12 -2.43
C LYS A 114 -0.86 12.19 -3.64
N ILE A 115 -0.12 11.12 -3.93
CA ILE A 115 0.88 11.11 -5.01
C ILE A 115 0.32 10.68 -6.37
N LEU A 116 -0.87 10.08 -6.39
CA LEU A 116 -1.55 9.66 -7.60
C LEU A 116 -2.21 10.86 -8.30
N GLU A 117 -2.19 10.86 -9.64
CA GLU A 117 -2.87 11.89 -10.45
C GLU A 117 -4.39 11.75 -10.40
N ASP A 118 -4.90 10.51 -10.51
CA ASP A 118 -6.33 10.18 -10.47
C ASP A 118 -6.53 8.95 -9.57
N PRO A 119 -6.52 9.12 -8.24
CA PRO A 119 -6.72 8.03 -7.29
C PRO A 119 -8.19 7.62 -7.22
N ILE A 120 -8.41 6.32 -7.08
CA ILE A 120 -9.70 5.74 -6.67
C ILE A 120 -9.50 4.81 -5.49
N LEU A 121 -10.61 4.54 -4.79
CA LEU A 121 -10.66 3.47 -3.81
C LEU A 121 -11.55 2.36 -4.33
N VAL A 122 -11.16 1.12 -4.09
CA VAL A 122 -11.93 -0.06 -4.47
C VAL A 122 -12.19 -0.96 -3.28
N GLU A 123 -13.28 -1.72 -3.33
CA GLU A 123 -13.70 -2.55 -2.20
C GLU A 123 -12.80 -3.80 -2.02
N HIS A 124 -12.52 -4.51 -3.11
CA HIS A 124 -11.78 -5.79 -3.09
C HIS A 124 -10.81 -5.90 -4.25
N ILE A 125 -9.68 -6.57 -4.02
CA ILE A 125 -8.67 -6.88 -5.04
C ILE A 125 -8.16 -8.30 -4.82
N VAL A 126 -8.07 -9.09 -5.89
CA VAL A 126 -7.30 -10.34 -5.89
C VAL A 126 -5.92 -10.06 -6.47
N ALA A 127 -4.88 -10.26 -5.68
CA ALA A 127 -3.50 -10.01 -6.07
C ALA A 127 -2.65 -11.27 -5.96
N LYS A 128 -1.64 -11.38 -6.82
CA LYS A 128 -0.72 -12.53 -6.84
C LYS A 128 0.35 -12.46 -5.75
N ALA A 129 0.63 -11.27 -5.24
CA ALA A 129 1.59 -11.03 -4.19
C ALA A 129 1.25 -9.75 -3.43
N GLY A 130 1.74 -9.68 -2.19
CA GLY A 130 1.63 -8.51 -1.37
C GLY A 130 2.61 -8.55 -0.20
N MET A 131 2.74 -7.41 0.48
CA MET A 131 3.57 -7.24 1.66
C MET A 131 2.75 -6.60 2.78
N ASP A 132 2.85 -7.20 3.96
CA ASP A 132 2.27 -6.68 5.20
C ASP A 132 3.37 -6.18 6.12
N ILE A 133 3.23 -4.94 6.58
CA ILE A 133 4.16 -4.32 7.51
C ILE A 133 3.44 -4.06 8.83
N GLY A 134 3.66 -4.94 9.82
CA GLY A 134 3.04 -4.82 11.14
C GLY A 134 1.77 -5.66 11.34
N ASP A 135 1.63 -6.76 10.60
CA ASP A 135 0.57 -7.78 10.79
C ASP A 135 -0.86 -7.21 10.70
N THR A 136 -1.11 -6.40 9.67
CA THR A 136 -2.37 -5.71 9.43
C THR A 136 -3.25 -6.34 8.36
N PHE A 137 -2.73 -7.32 7.61
CA PHE A 137 -3.44 -7.99 6.54
C PHE A 137 -4.67 -8.73 7.05
N TYR A 138 -5.76 -8.58 6.29
CA TYR A 138 -6.97 -9.37 6.49
C TYR A 138 -7.40 -9.96 5.14
N ARG A 139 -7.22 -11.27 5.01
CA ARG A 139 -7.88 -12.32 4.18
C ARG A 139 -8.43 -12.07 2.76
N TYR A 140 -8.31 -10.88 2.17
CA TYR A 140 -8.84 -10.58 0.82
C TYR A 140 -7.80 -9.93 -0.10
N ALA A 141 -6.50 -10.18 0.12
CA ALA A 141 -5.40 -9.70 -0.70
C ALA A 141 -4.59 -10.84 -1.38
N CYS A 142 -5.12 -12.09 -1.36
CA CYS A 142 -4.52 -13.26 -2.01
C CYS A 142 -5.62 -14.12 -2.65
#